data_AF-A0A8J8EF62-F1
#
_entry.id   AF-A0A8J8EF62-F1
#
_cell.length_a   1.000
_cell.length_b   1.000
_cell.length_c   1.000
_cell.angle_alpha   90.00
_cell.angle_beta   90.00
_cell.angle_gamma   90.00
#
_symmetry.space_group_name_H-M   'P 1'
#
loop_
_entity.id
_entity.type
_entity.pdbx_description
1 polymer ?
#
loop_
_entity_poly.entity_id
_entity_poly.type
_entity_poly.pdbx_seq_one_letter_code
_entity_poly.pdbx_strand_id
1 'polypeptide(L)'
;MEGMITTVEKLKRLEETAEKEYRKLLKKLKDPEYADLRALILRMAIDAAFHRHLMEALEKAYHDSVRLVEEYGTDEGAEEVALIPGLPTMVMPLGFGAIGARVPPEEIIEEYLKDFPTEVVLPEDGDGRIGELLRDYIELEEDMLKLYDRLSRRAFHPVVRELLREIKRNEEQHEAILKKLSEKYYHSAGA
;
A
#
# COMPACT_ATOMS: atom_id res chain seq x y z
N MET A 1 14.50 -8.44 -21.45
CA MET A 1 14.32 -7.19 -20.67
C MET A 1 12.94 -7.27 -20.03
N GLU A 2 12.85 -7.28 -18.69
CA GLU A 2 11.55 -7.17 -18.01
C GLU A 2 10.97 -5.77 -18.25
N GLY A 3 9.76 -5.73 -18.82
CA GLY A 3 9.02 -4.50 -19.07
C GLY A 3 8.41 -3.92 -17.80
N MET A 4 7.98 -2.65 -17.87
CA MET A 4 7.31 -1.99 -16.75
C MET A 4 6.02 -2.71 -16.36
N ILE A 5 5.25 -3.19 -17.35
CA ILE A 5 4.03 -4.00 -17.15
C ILE A 5 4.31 -5.25 -16.32
N THR A 6 5.38 -6.00 -16.64
CA THR A 6 5.65 -7.26 -15.92
C THR A 6 6.03 -7.01 -14.46
N THR A 7 6.52 -5.81 -14.12
CA THR A 7 6.77 -5.40 -12.73
C THR A 7 5.47 -5.05 -12.02
N VAL A 8 4.56 -4.33 -12.69
CA VAL A 8 3.22 -4.01 -12.17
C VAL A 8 2.40 -5.29 -11.93
N GLU A 9 2.41 -6.24 -12.86
CA GLU A 9 1.71 -7.52 -12.69
C GLU A 9 2.24 -8.33 -11.50
N LYS A 10 3.57 -8.31 -11.28
CA LYS A 10 4.18 -8.98 -10.14
C LYS A 10 3.78 -8.32 -8.82
N LEU A 11 3.83 -6.98 -8.75
CA LEU A 11 3.38 -6.22 -7.58
C LEU A 11 1.91 -6.53 -7.29
N LYS A 12 1.03 -6.43 -8.28
CA LYS A 12 -0.39 -6.79 -8.13
C LYS A 12 -0.61 -8.16 -7.49
N ARG A 13 0.16 -9.18 -7.90
CA ARG A 13 0.06 -10.54 -7.33
C ARG A 13 0.60 -10.64 -5.90
N LEU A 14 1.66 -9.91 -5.59
CA LEU A 14 2.21 -9.87 -4.23
C LEU A 14 1.23 -9.18 -3.27
N GLU A 15 0.67 -8.04 -3.68
CA GLU A 15 -0.36 -7.32 -2.92
C GLU A 15 -1.60 -8.19 -2.69
N GLU A 16 -2.05 -8.93 -3.71
CA GLU A 16 -3.16 -9.87 -3.56
C GLU A 16 -2.84 -11.02 -2.60
N THR A 17 -1.59 -11.49 -2.60
CA THR A 17 -1.14 -12.55 -1.69
C THR A 17 -1.06 -12.03 -0.26
N ALA A 18 -0.45 -10.86 -0.05
CA ALA A 18 -0.37 -10.19 1.24
C ALA A 18 -1.77 -9.95 1.82
N GLU A 19 -2.68 -9.35 1.03
CA GLU A 19 -4.08 -9.12 1.42
C GLU A 19 -4.76 -10.41 1.91
N LYS A 20 -4.60 -11.51 1.16
CA LYS A 20 -5.18 -12.81 1.53
C LYS A 20 -4.60 -13.36 2.82
N GLU A 21 -3.29 -13.27 3.02
CA GLU A 21 -2.64 -13.74 4.23
C GLU A 21 -3.04 -12.90 5.45
N TYR A 22 -3.09 -11.57 5.35
CA TYR A 22 -3.58 -10.71 6.44
C TYR A 22 -5.03 -11.03 6.79
N ARG A 23 -5.92 -11.22 5.79
CA ARG A 23 -7.32 -11.62 6.02
C ARG A 23 -7.43 -12.97 6.73
N LYS A 24 -6.56 -13.95 6.42
CA LYS A 24 -6.52 -15.24 7.12
C LYS A 24 -6.10 -15.04 8.58
N LEU A 25 -5.13 -14.18 8.84
CA LEU A 25 -4.64 -13.90 10.19
C LEU A 25 -5.69 -13.17 11.04
N LEU A 26 -6.38 -12.18 10.49
CA LEU A 26 -7.48 -11.48 11.17
C LEU A 26 -8.61 -12.40 11.61
N LYS A 27 -8.83 -13.52 10.90
CA LYS A 27 -9.79 -14.54 11.30
C LYS A 27 -9.31 -15.39 12.48
N LYS A 28 -8.00 -15.49 12.70
CA LYS A 28 -7.36 -16.24 13.80
C LYS A 28 -7.19 -15.36 15.04
N LEU A 29 -6.84 -14.09 14.88
CA LEU A 29 -6.70 -13.11 15.96
C LEU A 29 -8.07 -12.63 16.42
N LYS A 30 -8.77 -13.45 17.22
CA LYS A 30 -10.08 -13.10 17.80
C LYS A 30 -9.99 -12.67 19.26
N ASP A 31 -8.92 -13.06 19.94
CA ASP A 31 -8.77 -12.80 21.36
C ASP A 31 -8.46 -11.31 21.63
N PRO A 32 -9.07 -10.70 22.65
CA PRO A 32 -8.89 -9.27 22.95
C PRO A 32 -7.44 -8.88 23.24
N GLU A 33 -6.63 -9.84 23.70
CA GLU A 33 -5.21 -9.65 24.02
C GLU A 33 -4.34 -9.32 22.81
N TYR A 34 -4.81 -9.65 21.59
CA TYR A 34 -4.14 -9.31 20.33
C TYR A 34 -4.78 -8.10 19.63
N ALA A 35 -5.54 -7.26 20.34
CA ALA A 35 -6.26 -6.14 19.72
C ALA A 35 -5.33 -5.20 18.93
N ASP A 36 -4.17 -4.86 19.47
CA ASP A 36 -3.19 -3.98 18.83
C ASP A 36 -2.58 -4.61 17.57
N LEU A 37 -2.19 -5.89 17.67
CA LEU A 37 -1.69 -6.66 16.52
C LEU A 37 -2.77 -6.79 15.45
N ARG A 38 -4.01 -7.06 15.85
CA ARG A 38 -5.15 -7.15 14.94
C ARG A 38 -5.42 -5.82 14.25
N ALA A 39 -5.30 -4.70 14.95
CA ALA A 39 -5.44 -3.37 14.37
C ALA A 39 -4.34 -3.09 13.33
N LEU A 40 -3.08 -3.42 13.64
CA LEU A 40 -1.97 -3.31 12.69
C LEU A 40 -2.18 -4.19 11.45
N ILE A 41 -2.53 -5.47 11.62
CA ILE A 41 -2.74 -6.38 10.49
C ILE A 41 -3.96 -5.95 9.66
N LEU A 42 -5.00 -5.40 10.30
CA LEU A 42 -6.15 -4.83 9.59
C LEU A 42 -5.74 -3.64 8.75
N ARG A 43 -4.90 -2.76 9.31
CA ARG A 43 -4.32 -1.63 8.60
C ARG A 43 -3.55 -2.08 7.36
N MET A 44 -2.61 -3.02 7.51
CA MET A 44 -1.82 -3.54 6.38
C MET A 44 -2.71 -4.22 5.33
N ALA A 45 -3.77 -4.92 5.75
CA ALA A 45 -4.75 -5.49 4.83
C ALA A 45 -5.52 -4.44 4.01
N ILE A 46 -5.82 -3.29 4.62
CA ILE A 46 -6.44 -2.16 3.93
C ILE A 46 -5.44 -1.58 2.91
N ASP A 47 -4.21 -1.29 3.33
CA ASP A 47 -3.16 -0.73 2.49
C ASP A 47 -2.90 -1.63 1.26
N ALA A 48 -2.69 -2.94 1.47
CA ALA A 48 -2.48 -3.91 0.38
C ALA A 48 -3.67 -4.00 -0.59
N ALA A 49 -4.91 -3.88 -0.10
CA ALA A 49 -6.10 -3.86 -0.96
C ALA A 49 -6.14 -2.60 -1.84
N PHE A 50 -5.79 -1.43 -1.28
CA PHE A 50 -5.64 -0.20 -2.05
C PHE A 50 -4.52 -0.33 -3.09
N HIS A 51 -3.35 -0.80 -2.69
CA HIS A 51 -2.19 -0.95 -3.57
C HIS A 51 -2.47 -1.90 -4.73
N ARG A 52 -3.10 -3.05 -4.48
CA ARG A 52 -3.54 -3.97 -5.54
C ARG A 52 -4.41 -3.28 -6.59
N HIS A 53 -5.42 -2.54 -6.15
CA HIS A 53 -6.33 -1.84 -7.07
C HIS A 53 -5.65 -0.67 -7.81
N LEU A 54 -4.71 0.02 -7.16
CA LEU A 54 -3.88 1.02 -7.83
C LEU A 54 -2.99 0.40 -8.89
N MET A 55 -2.42 -0.79 -8.65
CA MET A 55 -1.64 -1.51 -9.65
C MET A 55 -2.50 -1.98 -10.83
N GLU A 56 -3.73 -2.46 -10.58
CA GLU A 56 -4.71 -2.78 -11.64
C GLU A 56 -5.04 -1.56 -12.50
N ALA A 57 -5.30 -0.40 -11.86
CA ALA A 57 -5.56 0.84 -12.57
C ALA A 57 -4.34 1.31 -13.37
N LEU A 58 -3.14 1.17 -12.82
CA LEU A 58 -1.89 1.55 -13.49
C LEU A 58 -1.60 0.67 -14.71
N GLU A 59 -1.80 -0.64 -14.58
CA GLU A 59 -1.71 -1.59 -15.69
C GLU A 59 -2.66 -1.19 -16.82
N LYS A 60 -3.93 -0.92 -16.49
CA LYS A 60 -4.92 -0.47 -17.48
C LYS A 60 -4.52 0.86 -18.13
N ALA A 61 -4.12 1.85 -17.35
CA ALA A 61 -3.68 3.15 -17.86
C ALA A 61 -2.47 3.02 -18.79
N TYR A 62 -1.53 2.11 -18.50
CA TYR A 62 -0.40 1.86 -19.37
C TYR A 62 -0.84 1.23 -20.70
N HIS A 63 -1.73 0.23 -20.68
CA HIS A 63 -2.28 -0.37 -21.90
C HIS A 63 -3.06 0.65 -22.74
N ASP A 64 -3.88 1.50 -22.10
CA ASP A 64 -4.60 2.58 -22.78
C ASP A 64 -3.62 3.57 -23.42
N SER A 65 -2.54 3.92 -22.73
CA SER A 65 -1.51 4.83 -23.26
C SER A 65 -0.78 4.23 -24.46
N VAL A 66 -0.44 2.93 -24.43
CA VAL A 66 0.17 2.24 -25.57
C VAL A 66 -0.78 2.24 -26.76
N ARG A 67 -2.05 1.91 -26.55
CA ARG A 67 -3.07 1.96 -27.62
C ARG A 67 -3.21 3.35 -28.24
N LEU A 68 -3.22 4.40 -27.42
CA LEU A 68 -3.27 5.77 -27.93
C LEU A 68 -2.06 6.11 -28.80
N VAL A 69 -0.87 5.65 -28.43
CA VAL A 69 0.34 5.82 -29.25
C VAL A 69 0.28 4.96 -30.52
N GLU A 70 -0.27 3.76 -30.47
CA GLU A 70 -0.44 2.92 -31.66
C GLU A 70 -1.49 3.50 -32.64
N GLU A 71 -2.57 4.06 -32.11
CA GLU A 71 -3.68 4.62 -32.89
C GLU A 71 -3.38 6.00 -33.48
N TYR A 72 -2.64 6.84 -32.74
CA TYR A 72 -2.44 8.27 -33.09
C TYR A 72 -0.97 8.71 -33.11
N GLY A 73 -0.02 7.83 -32.80
CA GLY A 73 1.39 8.18 -32.59
C GLY A 73 2.23 8.40 -33.84
N THR A 74 1.65 8.29 -35.04
CA THR A 74 2.28 8.77 -36.28
C THR A 74 1.24 9.19 -37.31
N ASP A 75 1.19 10.50 -37.56
CA ASP A 75 0.98 11.05 -38.90
C ASP A 75 1.97 12.22 -39.09
N GLU A 76 2.63 12.27 -40.25
CA GLU A 76 3.63 13.28 -40.60
C GLU A 76 2.96 14.67 -40.73
N GLY A 77 3.40 15.63 -39.91
CA GLY A 77 3.27 17.07 -40.17
C GLY A 77 1.90 17.72 -39.94
N ALA A 78 1.77 18.50 -38.86
CA ALA A 78 0.95 19.71 -38.84
C ALA A 78 1.26 20.57 -37.59
N GLU A 79 1.91 21.70 -37.87
CA GLU A 79 1.66 23.05 -37.34
C GLU A 79 1.70 23.35 -35.83
N GLU A 80 2.37 24.47 -35.55
CA GLU A 80 2.46 25.19 -34.29
C GLU A 80 1.10 25.38 -33.61
N VAL A 81 1.01 25.04 -32.32
CA VAL A 81 -0.12 25.47 -31.48
C VAL A 81 0.43 26.10 -30.20
N ALA A 82 0.10 27.38 -30.03
CA ALA A 82 0.52 28.25 -28.95
C ALA A 82 -0.18 27.93 -27.61
N LEU A 83 0.55 28.07 -26.51
CA LEU A 83 0.07 27.92 -25.13
C LEU A 83 -0.75 29.15 -24.69
N ILE A 84 -1.97 28.92 -24.18
CA ILE A 84 -2.76 29.94 -23.47
C ILE A 84 -2.55 29.76 -21.95
N PRO A 85 -1.98 30.74 -21.22
CA PRO A 85 -1.81 30.65 -19.78
C PRO A 85 -3.00 31.26 -19.02
N GLY A 86 -3.44 30.59 -17.94
CA GLY A 86 -4.22 31.23 -16.88
C GLY A 86 -5.19 30.31 -16.14
N LEU A 87 -4.84 29.91 -14.92
CA LEU A 87 -5.77 29.71 -13.80
C LEU A 87 -5.00 29.71 -12.47
N PRO A 88 -5.39 30.52 -11.47
CA PRO A 88 -5.02 30.30 -10.08
C PRO A 88 -6.24 29.93 -9.19
N THR A 89 -5.95 29.08 -8.19
CA THR A 89 -6.47 29.04 -6.80
C THR A 89 -7.43 27.90 -6.37
N MET A 90 -7.06 27.30 -5.22
CA MET A 90 -7.73 26.33 -4.32
C MET A 90 -9.03 26.87 -3.67
N VAL A 91 -9.88 25.99 -3.06
CA VAL A 91 -10.23 25.97 -1.60
C VAL A 91 -10.87 24.60 -1.19
N MET A 92 -10.54 24.08 0.01
CA MET A 92 -11.19 22.95 0.72
C MET A 92 -12.33 23.42 1.65
N PRO A 93 -13.33 22.58 1.99
CA PRO A 93 -14.06 22.72 3.24
C PRO A 93 -13.73 21.61 4.26
N LEU A 94 -13.40 22.05 5.48
CA LEU A 94 -13.49 21.28 6.72
C LEU A 94 -14.96 21.24 7.18
N GLY A 95 -15.39 20.11 7.74
CA GLY A 95 -16.66 19.99 8.45
C GLY A 95 -16.72 18.75 9.33
N PHE A 96 -16.51 18.92 10.64
CA PHE A 96 -16.79 17.92 11.67
C PHE A 96 -18.29 17.90 12.00
N GLY A 97 -18.85 16.71 12.27
CA GLY A 97 -20.24 16.54 12.70
C GLY A 97 -20.45 15.44 13.76
N ALA A 98 -21.12 15.82 14.85
CA ALA A 98 -21.94 15.08 15.83
C ALA A 98 -21.52 13.68 16.36
N ILE A 99 -21.28 13.64 17.69
CA ILE A 99 -21.21 12.44 18.53
C ILE A 99 -22.57 11.71 18.53
N GLY A 100 -22.58 10.43 18.10
CA GLY A 100 -23.71 9.50 18.29
C GLY A 100 -24.24 8.78 17.04
N ALA A 101 -23.68 9.00 15.85
CA ALA A 101 -24.04 8.28 14.63
C ALA A 101 -23.16 7.03 14.41
N ARG A 102 -23.69 6.01 13.72
CA ARG A 102 -22.84 4.94 13.16
C ARG A 102 -21.80 5.60 12.26
N VAL A 103 -20.53 5.48 12.62
CA VAL A 103 -19.40 6.02 11.86
C VAL A 103 -19.46 5.44 10.43
N PRO A 104 -19.53 6.29 9.38
CA PRO A 104 -19.42 5.86 7.99
C PRO A 104 -18.16 5.01 7.78
N PRO A 105 -18.23 3.92 6.99
CA PRO A 105 -17.07 3.07 6.71
C PRO A 105 -15.85 3.85 6.21
N GLU A 106 -16.08 4.95 5.48
CA GLU A 106 -15.04 5.85 4.96
C GLU A 106 -14.30 6.59 6.09
N GLU A 107 -15.03 7.07 7.12
CA GLU A 107 -14.43 7.71 8.30
C GLU A 107 -13.64 6.69 9.15
N ILE A 108 -14.09 5.43 9.22
CA ILE A 108 -13.35 4.36 9.89
C ILE A 108 -12.04 4.08 9.15
N ILE A 109 -12.08 3.99 7.81
CA ILE A 109 -10.89 3.77 6.97
C ILE A 109 -9.91 4.95 7.12
N GLU A 110 -10.42 6.18 7.15
CA GLU A 110 -9.62 7.39 7.36
C GLU A 110 -8.89 7.37 8.71
N GLU A 111 -9.55 6.96 9.79
CA GLU A 111 -8.91 6.83 11.11
C GLU A 111 -7.77 5.82 11.11
N TYR A 112 -7.93 4.67 10.44
CA TYR A 112 -6.81 3.72 10.26
C TYR A 112 -5.68 4.33 9.40
N LEU A 113 -6.00 5.28 8.50
CA LEU A 113 -5.05 5.96 7.60
C LEU A 113 -4.33 7.17 8.19
N LYS A 114 -4.84 7.76 9.28
CA LYS A 114 -4.29 8.98 9.86
C LYS A 114 -2.97 8.76 10.58
N ASP A 115 -2.92 7.80 11.49
CA ASP A 115 -1.75 7.57 12.35
C ASP A 115 -1.27 6.12 12.22
N PHE A 116 -0.05 5.94 11.74
CA PHE A 116 0.59 4.62 11.71
C PHE A 116 1.03 4.26 13.14
N PRO A 117 0.54 3.15 13.73
CA PRO A 117 0.76 2.85 15.14
C PRO A 117 2.25 2.66 15.41
N THR A 118 2.86 3.45 16.29
CA THR A 118 4.31 3.38 16.56
C THR A 118 4.70 2.27 17.54
N GLU A 119 3.75 1.81 18.34
CA GLU A 119 3.94 0.75 19.34
C GLU A 119 2.77 -0.23 19.29
N VAL A 120 3.08 -1.52 19.32
CA VAL A 120 2.12 -2.62 19.40
C VAL A 120 2.47 -3.45 20.64
N VAL A 121 1.48 -3.67 21.51
CA VAL A 121 1.64 -4.50 22.72
C VAL A 121 1.19 -5.93 22.38
N LEU A 122 2.02 -6.91 22.75
CA LEU A 122 1.74 -8.34 22.58
C LEU A 122 1.72 -9.02 23.95
N PRO A 123 0.94 -10.10 24.13
CA PRO A 123 0.99 -10.94 25.33
C PRO A 123 2.39 -11.52 25.58
N GLU A 124 2.79 -11.66 26.84
CA GLU A 124 4.12 -12.18 27.23
C GLU A 124 4.29 -13.67 26.85
N ASP A 125 3.21 -14.45 26.88
CA ASP A 125 3.18 -15.86 26.46
C ASP A 125 2.99 -15.96 24.95
N GLY A 126 4.05 -15.69 24.20
CA GLY A 126 3.99 -15.71 22.74
C GLY A 126 3.74 -17.11 22.14
N ASP A 127 2.60 -17.33 21.48
CA ASP A 127 2.41 -18.43 20.53
C ASP A 127 3.49 -18.39 19.42
N GLY A 128 4.42 -19.34 19.40
CA GLY A 128 5.52 -19.40 18.41
C GLY A 128 5.09 -19.29 16.95
N ARG A 129 3.81 -19.55 16.65
CA ARG A 129 3.18 -19.33 15.34
C ARG A 129 3.18 -17.87 14.89
N ILE A 130 3.09 -16.91 15.81
CA ILE A 130 3.12 -15.47 15.47
C ILE A 130 4.52 -15.08 14.98
N GLY A 131 5.59 -15.63 15.57
CA GLY A 131 6.96 -15.36 15.14
C GLY A 131 7.30 -15.94 13.75
N GLU A 132 6.74 -17.09 13.38
CA GLU A 132 6.79 -17.61 11.99
C GLU A 132 6.05 -16.68 11.03
N LEU A 133 4.82 -16.30 11.35
CA LEU A 133 4.02 -15.40 10.52
C LEU A 133 4.67 -14.03 10.28
N LEU A 134 5.28 -13.43 11.32
CA LEU A 134 5.98 -12.16 11.20
C LEU A 134 7.17 -12.25 10.23
N ARG A 135 7.89 -13.40 10.20
CA ARG A 135 8.99 -13.61 9.24
C ARG A 135 8.47 -13.70 7.82
N ASP A 136 7.44 -14.49 7.58
CA ASP A 136 6.85 -14.63 6.25
C ASP A 136 6.38 -13.27 5.71
N TYR A 137 5.84 -12.40 6.58
CA TYR A 137 5.48 -11.03 6.18
C TYR A 137 6.69 -10.15 5.89
N ILE A 138 7.74 -10.20 6.70
CA ILE A 138 8.97 -9.44 6.41
C ILE A 138 9.54 -9.83 5.05
N GLU A 139 9.55 -11.12 4.70
CA GLU A 139 10.00 -11.57 3.37
C GLU A 139 9.13 -11.01 2.23
N LEU A 140 7.81 -10.98 2.41
CA LEU A 140 6.88 -10.38 1.45
C LEU A 140 7.13 -8.87 1.29
N GLU A 141 7.30 -8.13 2.39
CA GLU A 141 7.60 -6.70 2.38
C GLU A 141 8.92 -6.41 1.64
N GLU A 142 9.97 -7.18 1.93
CA GLU A 142 11.28 -7.02 1.29
C GLU A 142 11.21 -7.19 -0.23
N ASP A 143 10.40 -8.15 -0.70
CA ASP A 143 10.19 -8.37 -2.13
C ASP A 143 9.34 -7.27 -2.77
N MET A 144 8.31 -6.79 -2.09
CA MET A 144 7.50 -5.65 -2.54
C MET A 144 8.36 -4.37 -2.65
N LEU A 145 9.18 -4.08 -1.64
CA LEU A 145 10.09 -2.93 -1.62
C LEU A 145 11.06 -2.91 -2.81
N LYS A 146 11.67 -4.06 -3.13
CA LYS A 146 12.57 -4.19 -4.30
C LYS A 146 11.84 -3.87 -5.61
N LEU A 147 10.59 -4.30 -5.75
CA LEU A 147 9.81 -4.09 -6.96
C LEU A 147 9.28 -2.66 -7.06
N TYR A 148 8.81 -2.05 -5.96
CA TYR A 148 8.39 -0.65 -5.94
C TYR A 148 9.56 0.31 -6.18
N ASP A 149 10.74 0.03 -5.63
CA ASP A 149 11.96 0.81 -5.92
C ASP A 149 12.31 0.74 -7.41
N ARG A 150 12.25 -0.46 -8.02
CA ARG A 150 12.49 -0.64 -9.45
C ARG A 150 11.46 0.08 -10.30
N LEU A 151 10.18 -0.01 -9.94
CA LEU A 151 9.07 0.55 -10.71
C LEU A 151 9.07 2.09 -10.62
N SER A 152 9.26 2.65 -9.44
CA SER A 152 9.32 4.10 -9.23
C SER A 152 10.47 4.77 -10.01
N ARG A 153 11.61 4.10 -10.16
CA ARG A 153 12.74 4.60 -10.97
C ARG A 153 12.47 4.56 -12.47
N ARG A 154 11.61 3.65 -12.94
CA ARG A 154 11.31 3.43 -14.36
C ARG A 154 10.03 4.11 -14.82
N ALA A 155 9.16 4.52 -13.91
CA ALA A 155 7.91 5.19 -14.24
C ALA A 155 8.18 6.53 -14.95
N PHE A 156 7.67 6.63 -16.18
CA PHE A 156 7.84 7.82 -17.03
C PHE A 156 6.87 8.94 -16.66
N HIS A 157 5.65 8.60 -16.22
CA HIS A 157 4.64 9.59 -15.88
C HIS A 157 4.89 10.17 -14.46
N PRO A 158 5.05 11.49 -14.29
CA PRO A 158 5.40 12.10 -13.00
C PRO A 158 4.44 11.74 -11.85
N VAL A 159 3.13 11.76 -12.10
CA VAL A 159 2.12 11.40 -11.08
C VAL A 159 2.25 9.94 -10.65
N VAL A 160 2.48 9.03 -11.59
CA VAL A 160 2.67 7.60 -11.31
C VAL A 160 3.94 7.40 -10.49
N ARG A 161 5.01 8.13 -10.83
CA ARG A 161 6.27 8.05 -10.10
C ARG A 161 6.12 8.48 -8.65
N GLU A 162 5.43 9.58 -8.36
CA GLU A 162 5.22 10.01 -6.98
C GLU A 162 4.28 9.05 -6.24
N LEU A 163 3.21 8.58 -6.88
CA LEU A 163 2.33 7.56 -6.30
C LEU A 163 3.13 6.32 -5.85
N LEU A 164 3.99 5.79 -6.72
CA LEU A 164 4.82 4.62 -6.41
C LEU A 164 5.83 4.87 -5.29
N ARG A 165 6.32 6.11 -5.13
CA ARG A 165 7.21 6.48 -4.02
C ARG A 165 6.46 6.53 -2.70
N GLU A 166 5.24 7.06 -2.70
CA GLU A 166 4.43 7.08 -1.48
C GLU A 166 4.00 5.68 -1.06
N ILE A 167 3.61 4.83 -2.01
CA ILE A 167 3.36 3.40 -1.75
C ILE A 167 4.62 2.75 -1.16
N LYS A 168 5.79 2.93 -1.79
CA LYS A 168 7.06 2.40 -1.28
C LYS A 168 7.34 2.84 0.16
N ARG A 169 7.12 4.12 0.50
CA ARG A 169 7.32 4.64 1.86
C ARG A 169 6.36 3.99 2.86
N ASN A 170 5.13 3.69 2.45
CA ASN A 170 4.19 2.95 3.27
C ASN A 170 4.70 1.53 3.55
N GLU A 171 5.19 0.80 2.54
CA GLU A 171 5.82 -0.52 2.74
C GLU A 171 7.07 -0.45 3.62
N GLU A 172 7.89 0.61 3.51
CA GLU A 172 9.05 0.82 4.40
C GLU A 172 8.62 0.97 5.87
N GLN A 173 7.45 1.58 6.12
CA GLN A 173 6.89 1.68 7.47
C GLN A 173 6.37 0.33 7.96
N HIS A 174 5.68 -0.43 7.11
CA HIS A 174 5.21 -1.79 7.41
C HIS A 174 6.37 -2.69 7.81
N GLU A 175 7.42 -2.76 6.98
CA GLU A 175 8.63 -3.53 7.22
C GLU A 175 9.29 -3.17 8.57
N ALA A 176 9.44 -1.87 8.84
CA ALA A 176 10.09 -1.38 10.06
C ALA A 176 9.34 -1.80 11.33
N ILE A 177 8.00 -1.78 11.30
CA ILE A 177 7.19 -2.22 12.44
C ILE A 177 7.23 -3.73 12.61
N LEU A 178 7.11 -4.49 11.52
CA LEU A 178 7.18 -5.94 11.57
C LEU A 178 8.52 -6.42 12.12
N LYS A 179 9.63 -5.79 11.72
CA LYS A 179 10.97 -6.09 12.26
C LYS A 179 11.03 -5.81 13.77
N LYS A 180 10.56 -4.66 14.22
CA LYS A 180 10.50 -4.33 15.67
C LYS A 180 9.64 -5.31 16.46
N LEU A 181 8.50 -5.71 15.91
CA LEU A 181 7.60 -6.69 16.53
C LEU A 181 8.24 -8.06 16.64
N SER A 182 8.88 -8.50 15.55
CA SER A 182 9.63 -9.75 15.50
C SER A 182 10.73 -9.77 16.58
N GLU A 183 11.55 -8.73 16.67
CA GLU A 183 12.61 -8.60 17.69
C GLU A 183 12.06 -8.73 19.11
N LYS A 184 11.00 -7.98 19.44
CA LYS A 184 10.36 -8.04 20.77
C LYS A 184 9.87 -9.46 21.09
N TYR A 185 9.27 -10.13 20.12
CA TYR A 185 8.70 -11.46 20.29
C TYR A 185 9.75 -12.56 20.51
N TYR A 186 10.89 -12.47 19.82
CA TYR A 186 12.01 -13.38 20.04
C TYR A 186 12.65 -13.21 21.42
N HIS A 187 12.67 -11.98 21.94
CA HIS A 187 13.23 -11.71 23.26
C HIS A 187 12.30 -12.17 24.39
N SER A 188 10.98 -12.12 24.21
CA SER A 188 10.01 -12.62 25.19
C SER A 188 9.87 -14.15 25.19
N ALA A 189 10.00 -14.83 24.05
CA ALA A 189 9.93 -16.29 23.97
C ALA A 189 11.21 -17.03 24.43
N GLY A 190 12.29 -16.29 24.69
CA GLY A 190 13.59 -16.83 25.13
C GLY A 190 13.98 -16.54 26.58
N ALA A 191 13.07 -15.96 27.38
CA ALA A 191 13.27 -15.60 28.78
C ALA A 191 12.58 -16.59 29.74
#